data_AF-A0A8J7CQQ4-F1
#
_entry.id   AF-A0A8J7CQQ4-F1
#
_cell.length_a   1.000
_cell.length_b   1.000
_cell.length_c   1.000
_cell.angle_alpha   90.00
_cell.angle_beta   90.00
_cell.angle_gamma   90.00
#
_symmetry.space_group_name_H-M   'P 1'
#
loop_
_entity.id
_entity.type
_entity.pdbx_description
1 polymer ?
#
loop_
_entity_poly.entity_id
_entity_poly.type
_entity_poly.pdbx_seq_one_letter_code
_entity_poly.pdbx_strand_id
1 'polypeptide(L)'
;MYNFDEIIDRTHTNALNTDGFRGYIFHAGPEKKFPYADDEFVRMWVADMEFAVAPEICDALKDRIDRRIFGYTGVYDDDYYQSFAKWCRDHYDWDVPKDELTFSPGIIPALFQLVETLCQKDEKVIINTPSYGYFAHACEYNNVEFLPSPLKRDDAGHFTMDLENFEKCCADPKAKLVIFCNPHNPTGRMWTAEELSAVAEIVEKYNLWIISDEIHCDLIRAGKKHIPMAKVMTDYKKLITCMSASKTFNVAGLLLSAILIRDGAAYAVLIAMVTGVNNVVGNMHTSFGLVVVGLLLVTSVISLIGIGMIRERHHAQREEDEQAKITDIFKLLKENDAIRINVTAALFSGFIWTFLFATMLYYIKWGLCADLATGVVDNGKYALYSGIASMLMFLPLLGGTMIAAPIMKKIGDPMKFIRILLLAQAIPCGVLFLLQILGVLGKMPWLFLICAAVTTTAVGMGYIPGSTVDIEIMDYEIYKNGKDRSGLCNALNRFINKAQNAVGASVVGFMLAGIGYVVDSETGDFAGDLSRMPVMLNWFIVIMGLIPFVLGIIAYLIERRYPITNEVRSKMRESLHKAEEK
;
A
#
# COMPACT_ATOMS: atom_id res chain seq x y z
N MET A 1 -36.08 -9.71 -30.55
CA MET A 1 -35.94 -8.81 -31.71
C MET A 1 -35.63 -7.43 -31.15
N TYR A 2 -34.57 -6.77 -31.62
CA TYR A 2 -34.24 -5.40 -31.20
C TYR A 2 -35.15 -4.40 -31.93
N ASN A 3 -35.55 -3.32 -31.24
CA ASN A 3 -36.37 -2.26 -31.82
C ASN A 3 -35.73 -0.90 -31.52
N PHE A 4 -35.02 -0.33 -32.52
CA PHE A 4 -34.39 0.99 -32.38
C PHE A 4 -35.35 2.14 -32.75
N ASP A 5 -36.52 1.83 -33.31
CA ASP A 5 -37.54 2.82 -33.67
C ASP A 5 -38.56 3.05 -32.54
N GLU A 6 -38.47 2.28 -31.45
CA GLU A 6 -39.34 2.44 -30.27
C GLU A 6 -39.06 3.78 -29.59
N ILE A 7 -40.13 4.57 -29.41
CA ILE A 7 -40.06 5.79 -28.61
C ILE A 7 -40.35 5.45 -27.15
N ILE A 8 -39.34 5.56 -26.31
CA ILE A 8 -39.42 5.24 -24.89
C ILE A 8 -39.53 6.53 -24.09
N ASP A 9 -40.59 6.64 -23.30
CA ASP A 9 -40.73 7.74 -22.35
C ASP A 9 -39.75 7.56 -21.17
N ARG A 10 -38.89 8.55 -20.98
CA ARG A 10 -37.89 8.60 -19.90
C ARG A 10 -38.22 9.67 -18.85
N THR A 11 -39.33 10.38 -19.00
CA THR A 11 -39.76 11.36 -18.00
C THR A 11 -40.07 10.68 -16.68
N HIS A 12 -39.81 11.38 -15.57
CA HIS A 12 -40.07 10.88 -14.21
C HIS A 12 -39.30 9.60 -13.83
N THR A 13 -38.23 9.26 -14.55
CA THR A 13 -37.32 8.17 -14.16
C THR A 13 -36.08 8.67 -13.41
N ASN A 14 -36.02 9.96 -13.05
CA ASN A 14 -34.83 10.66 -12.55
C ASN A 14 -33.64 10.59 -13.53
N ALA A 15 -33.92 10.53 -14.84
CA ALA A 15 -32.88 10.49 -15.84
C ALA A 15 -32.24 11.88 -15.97
N LEU A 16 -30.90 11.97 -15.87
CA LEU A 16 -30.17 13.23 -16.05
C LEU A 16 -30.52 13.87 -17.41
N ASN A 17 -30.64 13.06 -18.45
CA ASN A 17 -30.99 13.47 -19.81
C ASN A 17 -32.30 14.30 -19.87
N THR A 18 -33.35 13.82 -19.20
CA THR A 18 -34.71 14.39 -19.26
C THR A 18 -35.00 15.36 -18.13
N ASP A 19 -34.64 14.98 -16.90
CA ASP A 19 -35.09 15.64 -15.68
C ASP A 19 -34.01 16.61 -15.15
N GLY A 20 -32.74 16.42 -15.55
CA GLY A 20 -31.59 17.15 -15.00
C GLY A 20 -30.88 18.13 -15.95
N PHE A 21 -31.34 18.28 -17.20
CA PHE A 21 -30.68 19.14 -18.20
C PHE A 21 -30.56 20.61 -17.75
N ARG A 22 -31.54 21.12 -16.99
CA ARG A 22 -31.55 22.50 -16.46
C ARG A 22 -30.35 22.77 -15.56
N GLY A 23 -30.11 21.87 -14.61
CA GLY A 23 -29.01 21.99 -13.65
C GLY A 23 -27.65 21.78 -14.32
N TYR A 24 -27.56 20.81 -15.22
CA TYR A 24 -26.28 20.46 -15.85
C TYR A 24 -25.85 21.48 -16.92
N ILE A 25 -26.71 21.78 -17.89
CA ILE A 25 -26.34 22.62 -19.04
C ILE A 25 -26.40 24.10 -18.69
N PHE A 26 -27.41 24.51 -17.92
CA PHE A 26 -27.74 25.92 -17.73
C PHE A 26 -27.46 26.43 -16.31
N HIS A 27 -27.02 25.56 -15.39
CA HIS A 27 -26.81 25.85 -13.97
C HIS A 27 -27.99 26.59 -13.33
N ALA A 28 -29.20 26.12 -13.64
CA ALA A 28 -30.44 26.78 -13.26
C ALA A 28 -31.48 25.78 -12.73
N GLY A 29 -32.35 26.26 -11.84
CA GLY A 29 -33.53 25.54 -11.39
C GLY A 29 -34.79 25.87 -12.22
N PRO A 30 -35.97 25.50 -11.71
CA PRO A 30 -37.25 25.73 -12.39
C PRO A 30 -37.62 27.23 -12.50
N GLU A 31 -36.94 28.10 -11.75
CA GLU A 31 -37.14 29.56 -11.79
C GLU A 31 -36.72 30.18 -13.13
N LYS A 32 -35.78 29.58 -13.86
CA LYS A 32 -35.34 30.06 -15.16
C LYS A 32 -36.37 29.69 -16.23
N LYS A 33 -37.08 30.67 -16.78
CA LYS A 33 -38.03 30.43 -17.87
C LYS A 33 -37.31 30.36 -19.21
N PHE A 34 -37.51 29.27 -19.95
CA PHE A 34 -37.06 29.16 -21.34
C PHE A 34 -38.14 29.64 -22.33
N PRO A 35 -37.77 29.93 -23.59
CA PRO A 35 -38.73 30.30 -24.63
C PRO A 35 -39.75 29.22 -25.00
N TYR A 36 -39.47 27.97 -24.67
CA TYR A 36 -40.29 26.78 -24.94
C TYR A 36 -40.54 26.01 -23.65
N ALA A 37 -41.61 25.21 -23.63
CA ALA A 37 -41.86 24.31 -22.50
C ALA A 37 -40.81 23.19 -22.47
N ASP A 38 -40.57 22.61 -21.28
CA ASP A 38 -39.47 21.65 -21.12
C ASP A 38 -39.66 20.36 -21.92
N ASP A 39 -40.91 19.96 -22.13
CA ASP A 39 -41.32 18.80 -22.93
C ASP A 39 -41.27 19.05 -24.44
N GLU A 40 -41.11 20.30 -24.89
CA GLU A 40 -40.91 20.65 -26.31
C GLU A 40 -39.45 20.48 -26.76
N PHE A 41 -38.50 20.32 -25.83
CA PHE A 41 -37.09 20.13 -26.18
C PHE A 41 -36.79 18.72 -26.67
N VAL A 42 -36.18 18.61 -27.86
CA VAL A 42 -35.52 17.39 -28.32
C VAL A 42 -34.15 17.28 -27.67
N ARG A 43 -33.91 16.16 -26.97
CA ARG A 43 -32.71 15.98 -26.15
C ARG A 43 -31.62 15.26 -26.93
N MET A 44 -30.51 15.95 -27.18
CA MET A 44 -29.38 15.42 -27.96
C MET A 44 -28.04 15.87 -27.35
N TRP A 45 -27.85 15.68 -26.05
CA TRP A 45 -26.74 16.29 -25.30
C TRP A 45 -25.90 15.29 -24.51
N VAL A 46 -26.46 14.60 -23.51
CA VAL A 46 -25.73 13.66 -22.65
C VAL A 46 -25.57 12.30 -23.32
N ALA A 47 -24.40 11.67 -23.14
CA ALA A 47 -24.05 10.41 -23.77
C ALA A 47 -24.60 9.18 -23.02
N ASP A 48 -25.92 9.08 -22.94
CA ASP A 48 -26.69 7.83 -22.83
C ASP A 48 -27.60 7.68 -24.07
N MET A 49 -28.21 6.52 -24.29
CA MET A 49 -29.02 6.28 -25.48
C MET A 49 -30.52 6.42 -25.20
N GLU A 50 -31.27 6.87 -26.20
CA GLU A 50 -32.74 6.79 -26.22
C GLU A 50 -33.24 5.40 -26.67
N PHE A 51 -32.35 4.42 -26.84
CA PHE A 51 -32.71 3.04 -27.17
C PHE A 51 -32.89 2.19 -25.91
N ALA A 52 -33.84 1.25 -25.97
CA ALA A 52 -33.95 0.20 -24.97
C ALA A 52 -32.62 -0.56 -24.84
N VAL A 53 -32.26 -0.89 -23.60
CA VAL A 53 -31.18 -1.84 -23.33
C VAL A 53 -31.57 -3.21 -23.91
N ALA A 54 -30.58 -3.97 -24.38
CA ALA A 54 -30.79 -5.30 -24.94
C ALA A 54 -31.63 -6.20 -23.99
N PRO A 55 -32.65 -6.92 -24.49
CA PRO A 55 -33.52 -7.76 -23.65
C PRO A 55 -32.74 -8.80 -22.85
N GLU A 56 -31.64 -9.32 -23.38
CA GLU A 56 -30.76 -10.26 -22.68
C GLU A 56 -30.18 -9.69 -21.38
N ILE A 57 -29.87 -8.39 -21.35
CA ILE A 57 -29.39 -7.69 -20.14
C ILE A 57 -30.55 -7.52 -19.16
N CYS A 58 -31.73 -7.13 -19.66
CA CYS A 58 -32.94 -7.01 -18.84
C CYS A 58 -33.29 -8.35 -18.18
N ASP A 59 -33.19 -9.45 -18.91
CA ASP A 59 -33.48 -10.79 -18.40
C ASP A 59 -32.43 -11.24 -17.37
N ALA A 60 -31.13 -10.98 -17.60
CA ALA A 60 -30.09 -11.24 -16.61
C ALA A 60 -30.31 -10.45 -15.30
N LEU A 61 -30.80 -9.20 -15.38
CA LEU A 61 -31.17 -8.41 -14.20
C LEU A 61 -32.38 -9.00 -13.47
N LYS A 62 -33.41 -9.46 -14.19
CA LYS A 62 -34.57 -10.16 -13.59
C LYS A 62 -34.15 -11.45 -12.92
N ASP A 63 -33.32 -12.26 -13.56
CA ASP A 63 -32.76 -13.48 -12.98
C ASP A 63 -31.99 -13.20 -11.68
N ARG A 64 -31.23 -12.10 -11.65
CA ARG A 64 -30.54 -11.66 -10.42
C ARG A 64 -31.55 -11.22 -9.34
N ILE A 65 -32.63 -10.54 -9.72
CA ILE A 65 -33.71 -10.13 -8.82
C ILE A 65 -34.41 -11.34 -8.21
N ASP A 66 -34.65 -12.38 -9.01
CA ASP A 66 -35.34 -13.61 -8.59
C ASP A 66 -34.55 -14.42 -7.56
N ARG A 67 -33.27 -14.11 -7.34
CA ARG A 67 -32.46 -14.66 -6.23
C ARG A 67 -32.79 -14.03 -4.86
N ARG A 68 -33.62 -12.98 -4.80
CA ARG A 68 -34.25 -12.37 -3.61
C ARG A 68 -33.36 -11.70 -2.56
N ILE A 69 -32.07 -12.03 -2.51
CA ILE A 69 -31.11 -11.46 -1.55
C ILE A 69 -30.14 -10.53 -2.28
N PHE A 70 -30.09 -9.26 -1.87
CA PHE A 70 -29.23 -8.21 -2.41
C PHE A 70 -28.19 -7.76 -1.37
N GLY A 71 -27.52 -8.72 -0.75
CA GLY A 71 -26.46 -8.46 0.23
C GLY A 71 -25.14 -8.04 -0.43
N TYR A 72 -24.10 -7.89 0.39
CA TYR A 72 -22.74 -7.60 -0.07
C TYR A 72 -22.32 -8.54 -1.20
N THR A 73 -21.94 -7.96 -2.34
CA THR A 73 -21.61 -8.67 -3.57
C THR A 73 -20.29 -8.15 -4.09
N GLY A 74 -19.44 -9.06 -4.57
CA GLY A 74 -18.17 -8.77 -5.22
C GLY A 74 -17.91 -9.80 -6.32
N VAL A 75 -16.83 -9.61 -7.07
CA VAL A 75 -16.37 -10.58 -8.09
C VAL A 75 -15.46 -11.58 -7.40
N TYR A 76 -15.97 -12.80 -7.15
CA TYR A 76 -15.26 -13.83 -6.39
C TYR A 76 -14.83 -15.04 -7.23
N ASP A 77 -15.41 -15.19 -8.42
CA ASP A 77 -15.05 -16.21 -9.40
C ASP A 77 -14.43 -15.56 -10.65
N ASP A 78 -14.13 -16.41 -11.63
CA ASP A 78 -13.45 -16.00 -12.85
C ASP A 78 -14.42 -15.57 -13.95
N ASP A 79 -15.74 -15.72 -13.77
CA ASP A 79 -16.71 -15.62 -14.87
C ASP A 79 -16.74 -14.23 -15.49
N TYR A 80 -16.68 -13.18 -14.65
CA TYR A 80 -16.56 -11.81 -15.12
C TYR A 80 -15.29 -11.62 -15.94
N TYR A 81 -14.15 -12.04 -15.38
CA TYR A 81 -12.85 -11.88 -16.04
C TYR A 81 -12.83 -12.64 -17.38
N GLN A 82 -13.33 -13.87 -17.42
CA GLN A 82 -13.37 -14.67 -18.65
C GLN A 82 -14.25 -14.02 -19.71
N SER A 83 -15.39 -13.46 -19.32
CA SER A 83 -16.29 -12.75 -20.23
C SER A 83 -15.63 -11.49 -20.79
N PHE A 84 -15.01 -10.69 -19.93
CA PHE A 84 -14.30 -9.47 -20.33
C PHE A 84 -13.08 -9.79 -21.22
N ALA A 85 -12.22 -10.72 -20.81
CA ALA A 85 -11.05 -11.11 -21.56
C ALA A 85 -11.42 -11.73 -22.92
N LYS A 86 -12.52 -12.49 -22.99
CA LYS A 86 -13.06 -13.02 -24.25
C LYS A 86 -13.51 -11.88 -25.17
N TRP A 87 -14.25 -10.91 -24.65
CA TRP A 87 -14.66 -9.73 -25.41
C TRP A 87 -13.44 -8.99 -25.98
N CYS A 88 -12.42 -8.76 -25.15
CA CYS A 88 -11.19 -8.09 -25.60
C CYS A 88 -10.43 -8.87 -26.68
N ARG A 89 -10.34 -10.20 -26.57
CA ARG A 89 -9.77 -11.03 -27.64
C ARG A 89 -10.56 -10.93 -28.94
N ASP A 90 -11.87 -11.11 -28.87
CA ASP A 90 -12.72 -11.18 -30.06
C ASP A 90 -12.78 -9.84 -30.82
N HIS A 91 -12.86 -8.72 -30.09
CA HIS A 91 -13.04 -7.40 -30.70
C HIS A 91 -11.73 -6.65 -30.93
N TYR A 92 -10.73 -6.85 -30.07
CA TYR A 92 -9.50 -6.05 -30.08
C TYR A 92 -8.23 -6.85 -30.35
N ASP A 93 -8.33 -8.19 -30.37
CA ASP A 93 -7.17 -9.08 -30.44
C ASP A 93 -6.18 -8.74 -29.30
N TRP A 94 -6.71 -8.62 -28.08
CA TRP A 94 -5.95 -8.24 -26.90
C TRP A 94 -6.22 -9.22 -25.73
N ASP A 95 -5.15 -9.80 -25.21
CA ASP A 95 -5.18 -10.64 -24.01
C ASP A 95 -5.00 -9.79 -22.75
N VAL A 96 -6.07 -9.68 -21.98
CA VAL A 96 -6.10 -8.94 -20.71
C VAL A 96 -5.45 -9.76 -19.59
N PRO A 97 -4.45 -9.23 -18.86
CA PRO A 97 -3.91 -9.89 -17.68
C PRO A 97 -4.90 -9.81 -16.51
N LYS A 98 -5.18 -10.95 -15.89
CA LYS A 98 -6.16 -11.04 -14.79
C LYS A 98 -5.75 -10.25 -13.55
N ASP A 99 -4.47 -10.27 -13.23
CA ASP A 99 -3.88 -9.65 -12.05
C ASP A 99 -3.82 -8.11 -12.14
N GLU A 100 -4.02 -7.55 -13.33
CA GLU A 100 -4.10 -6.11 -13.56
C GLU A 100 -5.54 -5.58 -13.41
N LEU A 101 -6.56 -6.45 -13.44
CA LEU A 101 -7.95 -6.06 -13.45
C LEU A 101 -8.47 -5.69 -12.05
N THR A 102 -8.96 -4.45 -11.92
CA THR A 102 -9.74 -3.97 -10.78
C THR A 102 -11.01 -3.25 -11.26
N PHE A 103 -11.83 -2.78 -10.31
CA PHE A 103 -13.15 -2.20 -10.57
C PHE A 103 -13.31 -0.83 -9.95
N SER A 104 -14.10 0.01 -10.61
CA SER A 104 -14.54 1.31 -10.10
C SER A 104 -16.03 1.50 -10.38
N PRO A 105 -16.79 2.24 -9.54
CA PRO A 105 -18.19 2.57 -9.78
C PRO A 105 -18.35 3.65 -10.89
N GLY A 106 -17.74 3.42 -12.05
CA GLY A 106 -17.63 4.37 -13.15
C GLY A 106 -16.19 4.79 -13.44
N ILE A 107 -15.94 5.25 -14.67
CA ILE A 107 -14.61 5.77 -15.07
C ILE A 107 -14.36 7.15 -14.45
N ILE A 108 -15.37 8.02 -14.33
CA ILE A 108 -15.18 9.36 -13.73
C ILE A 108 -14.65 9.26 -12.28
N PRO A 109 -15.25 8.46 -11.37
CA PRO A 109 -14.65 8.24 -10.05
C PRO A 109 -13.22 7.69 -10.11
N ALA A 110 -12.92 6.81 -11.07
CA ALA A 110 -11.57 6.29 -11.26
C ALA A 110 -10.61 7.42 -11.66
N LEU A 111 -10.99 8.30 -12.59
CA LEU A 111 -10.16 9.42 -13.03
C LEU A 111 -9.85 10.39 -11.88
N PHE A 112 -10.86 10.74 -11.08
CA PHE A 112 -10.67 11.62 -9.92
C PHE A 112 -9.66 11.02 -8.94
N GLN A 113 -9.79 9.73 -8.64
CA GLN A 113 -8.88 9.02 -7.74
C GLN A 113 -7.48 8.86 -8.34
N LEU A 114 -7.38 8.53 -9.63
CA LEU A 114 -6.10 8.32 -10.30
C LEU A 114 -5.32 9.63 -10.42
N VAL A 115 -5.97 10.76 -10.70
CA VAL A 115 -5.31 12.07 -10.66
C VAL A 115 -4.82 12.37 -9.24
N GLU A 116 -5.63 12.15 -8.20
CA GLU A 116 -5.22 12.32 -6.79
C GLU A 116 -3.99 11.47 -6.44
N THR A 117 -3.93 10.26 -6.99
CA THR A 117 -2.91 9.26 -6.63
C THR A 117 -1.61 9.46 -7.39
N LEU A 118 -1.71 9.81 -8.67
CA LEU A 118 -0.57 9.83 -9.59
C LEU A 118 0.07 11.21 -9.73
N CYS A 119 -0.69 12.27 -9.45
CA CYS A 119 -0.24 13.64 -9.59
C CYS A 119 -0.17 14.34 -8.24
N GLN A 120 0.77 15.26 -8.16
CA GLN A 120 0.94 16.12 -7.03
C GLN A 120 0.55 17.56 -7.43
N LYS A 121 0.48 18.48 -6.46
CA LYS A 121 -0.26 19.73 -6.66
C LYS A 121 0.40 20.67 -7.64
N ASP A 122 1.73 20.65 -7.74
CA ASP A 122 2.44 21.51 -8.68
C ASP A 122 2.89 20.81 -9.96
N GLU A 123 2.50 19.54 -10.11
CA GLU A 123 2.53 18.80 -11.35
C GLU A 123 1.33 19.14 -12.25
N LYS A 124 1.39 18.65 -13.49
CA LYS A 124 0.42 18.93 -14.54
C LYS A 124 -0.08 17.66 -15.20
N VAL A 125 -1.36 17.70 -15.56
CA VAL A 125 -2.02 16.65 -16.34
C VAL A 125 -2.19 17.13 -17.78
N ILE A 126 -1.61 16.41 -18.73
CA ILE A 126 -1.75 16.70 -20.15
C ILE A 126 -3.08 16.13 -20.65
N ILE A 127 -3.84 16.98 -21.33
CA ILE A 127 -5.14 16.61 -21.93
C ILE A 127 -5.16 17.13 -23.36
N ASN A 128 -5.46 16.27 -24.34
CA ASN A 128 -5.70 16.74 -25.70
C ASN A 128 -6.99 17.56 -25.75
N THR A 129 -7.01 18.73 -26.39
CA THR A 129 -8.20 19.59 -26.43
C THR A 129 -8.69 19.86 -27.86
N PRO A 130 -10.02 19.99 -28.09
CA PRO A 130 -11.11 19.92 -27.11
C PRO A 130 -11.34 18.48 -26.60
N SER A 131 -11.82 18.30 -25.37
CA SER A 131 -12.03 16.98 -24.76
C SER A 131 -13.30 16.90 -23.93
N TYR A 132 -13.57 15.70 -23.43
CA TYR A 132 -14.58 15.46 -22.41
C TYR A 132 -14.28 16.26 -21.12
N GLY A 133 -15.22 17.13 -20.72
CA GLY A 133 -15.01 18.10 -19.63
C GLY A 133 -14.63 17.51 -18.28
N TYR A 134 -15.04 16.27 -17.98
CA TYR A 134 -14.68 15.63 -16.72
C TYR A 134 -13.19 15.28 -16.59
N PHE A 135 -12.41 15.31 -17.67
CA PHE A 135 -10.95 15.22 -17.56
C PHE A 135 -10.39 16.46 -16.88
N ALA A 136 -10.85 17.65 -17.28
CA ALA A 136 -10.48 18.89 -16.61
C ALA A 136 -11.06 18.96 -15.19
N HIS A 137 -12.31 18.54 -14.97
CA HIS A 137 -12.88 18.50 -13.61
C HIS A 137 -12.13 17.57 -12.66
N ALA A 138 -11.58 16.45 -13.15
CA ALA A 138 -10.72 15.58 -12.33
C ALA A 138 -9.46 16.32 -11.87
N CYS A 139 -8.90 17.20 -12.71
CA CYS A 139 -7.76 18.04 -12.37
C CYS A 139 -8.16 19.16 -11.39
N GLU A 140 -9.25 19.87 -11.69
CA GLU A 140 -9.80 20.95 -10.83
C GLU A 140 -10.13 20.45 -9.43
N TYR A 141 -10.81 19.30 -9.32
CA TYR A 141 -11.17 18.69 -8.04
C TYR A 141 -9.93 18.39 -7.18
N ASN A 142 -8.86 17.93 -7.81
CA ASN A 142 -7.61 17.60 -7.15
C ASN A 142 -6.65 18.79 -6.98
N ASN A 143 -7.04 19.99 -7.45
CA ASN A 143 -6.19 21.18 -7.49
C ASN A 143 -4.86 20.95 -8.24
N VAL A 144 -4.93 20.22 -9.36
CA VAL A 144 -3.81 19.98 -10.27
C VAL A 144 -4.05 20.78 -11.56
N GLU A 145 -3.02 21.46 -12.07
CA GLU A 145 -3.14 22.20 -13.32
C GLU A 145 -3.26 21.23 -14.50
N PHE A 146 -4.25 21.41 -15.38
CA PHE A 146 -4.23 20.68 -16.65
C PHE A 146 -3.48 21.49 -17.71
N LEU A 147 -2.58 20.84 -18.43
CA LEU A 147 -1.83 21.39 -19.54
C LEU A 147 -2.53 20.99 -20.85
N PRO A 148 -3.21 21.92 -21.55
CA PRO A 148 -3.89 21.59 -22.79
C PRO A 148 -2.87 21.31 -23.90
N SER A 149 -3.08 20.22 -24.64
CA SER A 149 -2.40 19.92 -25.90
C SER A 149 -3.42 19.99 -27.05
N PRO A 150 -3.58 21.15 -27.72
CA PRO A 150 -4.62 21.34 -28.71
C PRO A 150 -4.45 20.42 -29.92
N LEU A 151 -5.52 19.74 -30.31
CA LEU A 151 -5.60 19.02 -31.57
C LEU A 151 -5.66 20.01 -32.74
N LYS A 152 -5.04 19.64 -33.86
CA LYS A 152 -5.19 20.35 -35.13
C LYS A 152 -6.51 19.96 -35.76
N ARG A 153 -7.23 20.93 -36.33
CA ARG A 153 -8.45 20.69 -37.12
C ARG A 153 -8.23 21.26 -38.51
N ASP A 154 -8.42 20.44 -39.53
CA ASP A 154 -8.36 20.91 -40.92
C ASP A 154 -9.69 21.54 -41.37
N ASP A 155 -9.69 22.08 -42.59
CA ASP A 155 -10.86 22.75 -43.18
C ASP A 155 -12.04 21.79 -43.41
N ALA A 156 -11.77 20.48 -43.56
CA ALA A 156 -12.79 19.44 -43.68
C ALA A 156 -13.37 19.03 -42.31
N GLY A 157 -12.82 19.56 -41.21
CA GLY A 157 -13.22 19.26 -39.85
C GLY A 157 -12.60 18.00 -39.28
N HIS A 158 -11.62 17.40 -39.94
CA HIS A 158 -10.86 16.28 -39.42
C HIS A 158 -9.84 16.76 -38.39
N PHE A 159 -9.84 16.11 -37.21
CA PHE A 159 -8.91 16.43 -36.14
C PHE A 159 -7.67 15.54 -36.22
N THR A 160 -6.47 16.05 -36.01
CA THR A 160 -5.23 15.27 -35.88
C THR A 160 -4.45 15.71 -34.64
N MET A 161 -3.61 14.83 -34.11
CA MET A 161 -2.72 15.18 -33.01
C MET A 161 -1.62 16.12 -33.48
N ASP A 162 -1.40 17.20 -32.73
CA ASP A 162 -0.21 18.01 -32.85
C ASP A 162 0.93 17.36 -32.04
N LEU A 163 1.60 16.37 -32.61
CA LEU A 163 2.66 15.62 -31.93
C LEU A 163 3.81 16.52 -31.44
N GLU A 164 4.14 17.59 -32.16
CA GLU A 164 5.17 18.54 -31.74
C GLU A 164 4.73 19.32 -30.49
N ASN A 165 3.47 19.78 -30.46
CA ASN A 165 2.92 20.42 -29.27
C ASN A 165 2.79 19.43 -28.10
N PHE A 166 2.30 18.22 -28.37
CA PHE A 166 2.15 17.17 -27.37
C PHE A 166 3.49 16.79 -26.76
N GLU A 167 4.55 16.66 -27.56
CA GLU A 167 5.91 16.43 -27.07
C GLU A 167 6.42 17.60 -26.23
N LYS A 168 6.17 18.84 -26.64
CA LYS A 168 6.50 20.02 -25.82
C LYS A 168 5.78 20.02 -24.47
N CYS A 169 4.51 19.61 -24.44
CA CYS A 169 3.77 19.44 -23.20
C CYS A 169 4.36 18.32 -22.33
N CYS A 170 4.71 17.19 -22.92
CA CYS A 170 5.35 16.06 -22.22
C CYS A 170 6.75 16.41 -21.69
N ALA A 171 7.45 17.33 -22.36
CA ALA A 171 8.74 17.85 -21.93
C ALA A 171 8.67 18.90 -20.82
N ASP A 172 7.48 19.39 -20.45
CA ASP A 172 7.32 20.25 -19.27
C ASP A 172 7.78 19.45 -18.03
N PRO A 173 8.75 19.94 -17.25
CA PRO A 173 9.27 19.22 -16.08
C PRO A 173 8.20 18.96 -15.01
N LYS A 174 7.05 19.65 -15.07
CA LYS A 174 5.90 19.45 -14.20
C LYS A 174 4.88 18.48 -14.79
N ALA A 175 4.97 18.10 -16.06
CA ALA A 175 4.06 17.10 -16.62
C ALA A 175 4.28 15.75 -15.92
N LYS A 176 3.19 15.13 -15.46
CA LYS A 176 3.25 13.83 -14.78
C LYS A 176 2.33 12.77 -15.39
N LEU A 177 1.17 13.19 -15.85
CA LEU A 177 0.11 12.30 -16.30
C LEU A 177 -0.45 12.79 -17.62
N VAL A 178 -0.74 11.87 -18.52
CA VAL A 178 -1.55 12.08 -19.71
C VAL A 178 -2.90 11.41 -19.49
N ILE A 179 -4.00 12.16 -19.62
CA ILE A 179 -5.32 11.57 -19.80
C ILE A 179 -5.59 11.53 -21.30
N PHE A 180 -5.56 10.32 -21.86
CA PHE A 180 -5.70 10.07 -23.29
C PHE A 180 -7.05 9.41 -23.57
N CYS A 181 -7.80 9.93 -24.54
CA CYS A 181 -9.15 9.45 -24.86
C CYS A 181 -9.13 8.72 -26.21
N ASN A 182 -9.47 7.43 -26.19
CA ASN A 182 -9.34 6.53 -27.33
C ASN A 182 -10.49 5.51 -27.39
N PRO A 183 -11.53 5.67 -28.23
CA PRO A 183 -11.75 6.75 -29.20
C PRO A 183 -11.99 8.12 -28.55
N HIS A 184 -11.64 9.18 -29.27
CA HIS A 184 -11.60 10.53 -28.71
C HIS A 184 -12.98 11.22 -28.72
N ASN A 185 -13.47 11.58 -27.54
CA ASN A 185 -14.65 12.42 -27.32
C ASN A 185 -14.21 13.88 -27.12
N PRO A 186 -14.69 14.87 -27.91
CA PRO A 186 -15.88 14.83 -28.77
C PRO A 186 -15.62 14.67 -30.27
N THR A 187 -14.37 14.58 -30.71
CA THR A 187 -14.03 14.63 -32.15
C THR A 187 -14.47 13.38 -32.93
N GLY A 188 -14.73 12.27 -32.23
CA GLY A 188 -15.05 10.97 -32.83
C GLY A 188 -13.83 10.31 -33.49
N ARG A 189 -12.61 10.83 -33.26
CA ARG A 189 -11.39 10.25 -33.81
C ARG A 189 -11.14 8.87 -33.21
N MET A 190 -10.91 7.92 -34.10
CA MET A 190 -10.21 6.69 -33.76
C MET A 190 -8.75 6.89 -34.14
N TRP A 191 -7.84 6.63 -33.21
CA TRP A 191 -6.42 6.78 -33.42
C TRP A 191 -5.88 5.57 -34.19
N THR A 192 -5.02 5.84 -35.17
CA THR A 192 -4.31 4.81 -35.93
C THR A 192 -3.20 4.19 -35.10
N ALA A 193 -2.70 3.03 -35.51
CA ALA A 193 -1.57 2.40 -34.84
C ALA A 193 -0.35 3.33 -34.82
N GLU A 194 -0.10 4.03 -35.92
CA GLU A 194 1.01 4.96 -36.08
C GLU A 194 0.88 6.17 -35.14
N GLU A 195 -0.32 6.73 -35.01
CA GLU A 195 -0.57 7.82 -34.05
C GLU A 195 -0.41 7.35 -32.61
N LEU A 196 -0.94 6.17 -32.25
CA LEU A 196 -0.79 5.60 -30.91
C LEU A 196 0.67 5.31 -30.57
N SER A 197 1.44 4.74 -31.51
CA SER A 197 2.88 4.52 -31.35
C SER A 197 3.63 5.83 -31.14
N ALA A 198 3.30 6.88 -31.88
CA ALA A 198 3.91 8.19 -31.68
C ALA A 198 3.60 8.78 -30.28
N VAL A 199 2.36 8.65 -29.77
CA VAL A 199 2.04 9.01 -28.38
C VAL A 199 2.87 8.20 -27.39
N ALA A 200 2.88 6.88 -27.58
CA ALA A 200 3.57 5.96 -26.69
C ALA A 200 5.06 6.30 -26.60
N GLU A 201 5.74 6.48 -27.73
CA GLU A 201 7.16 6.85 -27.77
C GLU A 201 7.46 8.15 -27.02
N ILE A 202 6.60 9.17 -27.18
CA ILE A 202 6.74 10.44 -26.47
C ILE A 202 6.52 10.25 -24.96
N VAL A 203 5.43 9.60 -24.56
CA VAL A 203 5.10 9.37 -23.14
C VAL A 203 6.18 8.56 -22.44
N GLU A 204 6.70 7.53 -23.09
CA GLU A 204 7.78 6.69 -22.57
C GLU A 204 9.09 7.46 -22.43
N LYS A 205 9.45 8.25 -23.45
CA LYS A 205 10.63 9.11 -23.45
C LYS A 205 10.67 10.06 -22.24
N TYR A 206 9.52 10.61 -21.85
CA TYR A 206 9.40 11.50 -20.69
C TYR A 206 8.95 10.79 -19.41
N ASN A 207 8.77 9.47 -19.43
CA ASN A 207 8.44 8.63 -18.28
C ASN A 207 7.14 9.06 -17.55
N LEU A 208 6.12 9.46 -18.30
CA LEU A 208 4.84 9.94 -17.76
C LEU A 208 3.85 8.80 -17.50
N TRP A 209 2.95 8.97 -16.54
CA TRP A 209 1.77 8.13 -16.47
C TRP A 209 0.85 8.39 -17.66
N ILE A 210 0.15 7.36 -18.13
CA ILE A 210 -0.90 7.52 -19.13
C ILE A 210 -2.13 6.72 -18.72
N ILE A 211 -3.26 7.41 -18.64
CA ILE A 211 -4.58 6.81 -18.52
C ILE A 211 -5.21 6.82 -19.91
N SER A 212 -5.39 5.64 -20.51
CA SER A 212 -6.17 5.46 -21.73
C SER A 212 -7.64 5.23 -21.35
N ASP A 213 -8.47 6.27 -21.48
CA ASP A 213 -9.92 6.14 -21.38
C ASP A 213 -10.48 5.60 -22.70
N GLU A 214 -10.88 4.32 -22.66
CA GLU A 214 -11.36 3.58 -23.81
C GLU A 214 -12.84 3.22 -23.71
N ILE A 215 -13.63 4.02 -22.98
CA ILE A 215 -15.06 3.75 -22.76
C ILE A 215 -15.89 3.64 -24.06
N HIS A 216 -15.44 4.25 -25.15
CA HIS A 216 -16.13 4.27 -26.44
C HIS A 216 -15.63 3.22 -27.44
N CYS A 217 -14.74 2.30 -27.03
CA CYS A 217 -14.04 1.33 -27.89
C CYS A 217 -14.93 0.42 -28.74
N ASP A 218 -16.18 0.15 -28.33
CA ASP A 218 -17.14 -0.66 -29.10
C ASP A 218 -18.02 0.18 -30.04
N LEU A 219 -18.12 1.50 -29.84
CA LEU A 219 -18.99 2.39 -30.60
C LEU A 219 -18.33 2.85 -31.91
N ILE A 220 -17.90 1.88 -32.71
CA ILE A 220 -17.11 2.06 -33.92
C ILE A 220 -17.98 2.09 -35.18
N ARG A 221 -17.55 2.84 -36.20
CA ARG A 221 -18.20 2.83 -37.52
C ARG A 221 -17.86 1.55 -38.27
N ALA A 222 -18.77 1.10 -39.13
CA ALA A 222 -18.59 -0.11 -39.93
C ALA A 222 -17.25 -0.12 -40.68
N GLY A 223 -16.53 -1.24 -40.61
CA GLY A 223 -15.22 -1.42 -41.26
C GLY A 223 -14.05 -0.76 -40.54
N LYS A 224 -14.25 -0.20 -39.33
CA LYS A 224 -13.17 0.28 -38.47
C LYS A 224 -12.88 -0.72 -37.34
N LYS A 225 -11.69 -0.64 -36.76
CA LYS A 225 -11.28 -1.46 -35.61
C LYS A 225 -10.61 -0.57 -34.57
N HIS A 226 -10.94 -0.79 -33.30
CA HIS A 226 -10.29 -0.14 -32.18
C HIS A 226 -8.95 -0.81 -31.86
N ILE A 227 -7.96 -0.02 -31.47
CA ILE A 227 -6.65 -0.50 -31.03
C ILE A 227 -6.45 0.00 -29.59
N PRO A 228 -6.49 -0.90 -28.59
CA PRO A 228 -6.18 -0.53 -27.22
C PRO A 228 -4.76 0.00 -27.10
N MET A 229 -4.56 1.04 -26.30
CA MET A 229 -3.21 1.57 -26.03
C MET A 229 -2.30 0.49 -25.43
N ALA A 230 -2.87 -0.44 -24.66
CA ALA A 230 -2.17 -1.58 -24.08
C ALA A 230 -1.56 -2.55 -25.11
N LYS A 231 -2.07 -2.59 -26.35
CA LYS A 231 -1.46 -3.36 -27.45
C LYS A 231 -0.22 -2.69 -28.05
N VAL A 232 -0.14 -1.37 -27.95
CA VAL A 232 0.97 -0.58 -28.46
C VAL A 232 2.07 -0.50 -27.39
N MET A 233 1.67 -0.21 -26.15
CA MET A 233 2.57 -0.15 -25.00
C MET A 233 2.54 -1.48 -24.26
N THR A 234 3.15 -2.56 -24.78
CA THR A 234 3.00 -3.90 -24.18
C THR A 234 3.61 -4.01 -22.78
N ASP A 235 4.79 -3.41 -22.58
CA ASP A 235 5.59 -3.60 -21.37
C ASP A 235 5.64 -2.35 -20.46
N TYR A 236 4.98 -1.27 -20.87
CA TYR A 236 5.01 -0.02 -20.13
C TYR A 236 4.21 -0.10 -18.84
N LYS A 237 4.90 0.03 -17.70
CA LYS A 237 4.31 -0.17 -16.37
C LYS A 237 3.39 0.96 -15.91
N LYS A 238 3.52 2.15 -16.50
CA LYS A 238 2.72 3.34 -16.14
C LYS A 238 1.51 3.57 -17.04
N LEU A 239 1.07 2.53 -17.75
CA LEU A 239 -0.20 2.55 -18.48
C LEU A 239 -1.33 2.06 -17.59
N ILE A 240 -2.41 2.83 -17.57
CA ILE A 240 -3.71 2.44 -17.00
C ILE A 240 -4.73 2.45 -18.13
N THR A 241 -5.50 1.38 -18.27
CA THR A 241 -6.57 1.29 -19.28
C THR A 241 -7.92 1.27 -18.59
N CYS A 242 -8.83 2.16 -18.99
CA CYS A 242 -10.17 2.26 -18.42
C CYS A 242 -11.21 1.84 -19.47
N MET A 243 -12.02 0.83 -19.17
CA MET A 243 -13.08 0.33 -20.05
C MET A 243 -14.39 0.14 -19.28
N SER A 244 -15.53 0.19 -19.98
CA SER A 244 -16.82 -0.11 -19.37
C SER A 244 -17.84 -0.50 -20.44
N ALA A 245 -18.72 -1.43 -20.10
CA ALA A 245 -19.90 -1.78 -20.89
C ALA A 245 -20.95 -0.65 -20.94
N SER A 246 -20.83 0.36 -20.08
CA SER A 246 -21.83 1.41 -19.88
C SER A 246 -22.25 2.15 -21.15
N LYS A 247 -21.28 2.59 -21.97
CA LYS A 247 -21.56 3.32 -23.21
C LYS A 247 -22.02 2.39 -24.31
N THR A 248 -21.41 1.22 -24.44
CA THR A 248 -21.74 0.22 -25.47
C THR A 248 -23.18 -0.27 -25.35
N PHE A 249 -23.65 -0.55 -24.13
CA PHE A 249 -24.93 -1.22 -23.88
C PHE A 249 -25.98 -0.34 -23.21
N ASN A 250 -25.74 0.97 -23.10
CA ASN A 250 -26.64 1.93 -22.44
C ASN A 250 -26.94 1.58 -20.96
N VAL A 251 -25.93 1.12 -20.22
CA VAL A 251 -26.04 0.69 -18.81
C VAL A 251 -25.24 1.58 -17.86
N ALA A 252 -25.09 2.86 -18.18
CA ALA A 252 -24.35 3.81 -17.35
C ALA A 252 -24.88 3.93 -15.91
N GLY A 253 -26.18 3.71 -15.70
CA GLY A 253 -26.79 3.69 -14.37
C GLY A 253 -26.40 2.48 -13.49
N LEU A 254 -25.75 1.45 -14.04
CA LEU A 254 -25.30 0.27 -13.28
C LEU A 254 -23.92 0.46 -12.64
N LEU A 255 -23.20 1.54 -12.96
CA LEU A 255 -21.98 1.97 -12.29
C LEU A 255 -20.91 0.87 -12.12
N LEU A 256 -20.49 0.25 -13.23
CA LEU A 256 -19.39 -0.71 -13.22
C LEU A 256 -18.40 -0.44 -14.36
N SER A 257 -17.12 -0.31 -14.01
CA SER A 257 -16.02 -0.12 -14.94
C SER A 257 -14.87 -1.06 -14.62
N ALA A 258 -14.23 -1.58 -15.66
CA ALA A 258 -12.99 -2.34 -15.60
C ALA A 258 -11.81 -1.37 -15.71
N ILE A 259 -10.90 -1.42 -14.75
CA ILE A 259 -9.68 -0.61 -14.72
C ILE A 259 -8.50 -1.57 -14.68
N LEU A 260 -7.61 -1.48 -15.66
CA LEU A 260 -6.43 -2.31 -15.75
C LEU A 260 -5.22 -1.50 -15.28
N ILE A 261 -4.58 -1.96 -14.21
CA ILE A 261 -3.44 -1.30 -13.58
C ILE A 261 -2.28 -2.30 -13.49
N ARG A 262 -1.19 -2.02 -14.19
CA ARG A 262 0.02 -2.86 -14.28
C ARG A 262 0.91 -2.83 -13.04
N ASP A 263 0.74 -1.83 -12.20
CA ASP A 263 1.50 -1.65 -10.96
C ASP A 263 0.58 -1.72 -9.74
N GLY A 264 0.80 -2.74 -8.89
CA GLY A 264 0.31 -2.76 -7.51
C GLY A 264 -1.12 -3.31 -7.26
N ALA A 265 -1.30 -4.62 -7.35
CA ALA A 265 -2.50 -5.32 -6.84
C ALA A 265 -2.78 -5.03 -5.34
N ALA A 266 -1.75 -4.74 -4.54
CA ALA A 266 -1.91 -4.29 -3.15
C ALA A 266 -2.41 -2.84 -3.03
N TYR A 267 -2.12 -2.02 -4.02
CA TYR A 267 -2.46 -0.61 -4.07
C TYR A 267 -3.94 -0.42 -4.40
N ALA A 268 -4.48 -1.19 -5.35
CA ALA A 268 -5.90 -1.16 -5.73
C ALA A 268 -6.84 -1.57 -4.57
N VAL A 269 -6.45 -2.57 -3.77
CA VAL A 269 -7.23 -3.02 -2.60
C VAL A 269 -7.22 -1.99 -1.48
N LEU A 270 -6.06 -1.38 -1.21
CA LEU A 270 -5.94 -0.32 -0.21
C LEU A 270 -6.77 0.91 -0.61
N ILE A 271 -6.74 1.27 -1.89
CA ILE A 271 -7.52 2.38 -2.46
C ILE A 271 -9.02 2.14 -2.26
N ALA A 272 -9.54 0.97 -2.65
CA ALA A 272 -10.97 0.67 -2.50
C ALA A 272 -11.45 0.76 -1.03
N MET A 273 -10.62 0.33 -0.08
CA MET A 273 -10.95 0.39 1.35
C MET A 273 -10.93 1.83 1.89
N VAL A 274 -9.92 2.62 1.53
CA VAL A 274 -9.78 4.02 1.97
C VAL A 274 -10.89 4.89 1.42
N THR A 275 -11.24 4.72 0.15
CA THR A 275 -12.36 5.45 -0.48
C THR A 275 -13.70 5.09 0.18
N GLY A 276 -13.93 3.82 0.50
CA GLY A 276 -15.13 3.37 1.21
C GLY A 276 -15.31 4.02 2.59
N VAL A 277 -14.22 4.13 3.36
CA VAL A 277 -14.24 4.81 4.68
C VAL A 277 -14.36 6.32 4.53
N ASN A 278 -13.72 6.91 3.52
CA ASN A 278 -13.78 8.36 3.29
C ASN A 278 -15.18 8.85 2.94
N ASN A 279 -15.99 8.04 2.26
CA ASN A 279 -17.40 8.38 1.99
C ASN A 279 -18.24 8.58 3.27
N VAL A 280 -17.78 8.09 4.42
CA VAL A 280 -18.43 8.27 5.72
C VAL A 280 -17.74 9.33 6.57
N VAL A 281 -16.40 9.40 6.49
CA VAL A 281 -15.57 10.19 7.41
C VAL A 281 -15.26 11.59 6.86
N GLY A 282 -15.30 11.79 5.54
CA GLY A 282 -15.09 13.08 4.86
C GLY A 282 -13.69 13.68 5.05
N ASN A 283 -12.73 12.89 5.53
CA ASN A 283 -11.35 13.30 5.73
C ASN A 283 -10.41 12.14 5.38
N MET A 284 -9.60 12.33 4.33
CA MET A 284 -8.78 11.25 3.77
C MET A 284 -7.66 10.80 4.71
N HIS A 285 -7.04 11.72 5.47
CA HIS A 285 -6.02 11.37 6.47
C HIS A 285 -6.60 10.48 7.60
N THR A 286 -7.77 10.85 8.11
CA THR A 286 -8.47 10.06 9.14
C THR A 286 -8.95 8.72 8.57
N SER A 287 -9.43 8.70 7.34
CA SER A 287 -9.92 7.49 6.66
C SER A 287 -8.79 6.47 6.44
N PHE A 288 -7.63 6.95 5.99
CA PHE A 288 -6.43 6.13 5.88
C PHE A 288 -6.00 5.58 7.24
N GLY A 289 -5.96 6.43 8.27
CA GLY A 289 -5.66 6.00 9.64
C GLY A 289 -6.62 4.92 10.16
N LEU A 290 -7.91 5.06 9.91
CA LEU A 290 -8.94 4.10 10.34
C LEU A 290 -8.85 2.76 9.59
N VAL A 291 -8.60 2.76 8.27
CA VAL A 291 -8.40 1.54 7.49
C VAL A 291 -7.18 0.77 7.98
N VAL A 292 -6.07 1.47 8.23
CA VAL A 292 -4.83 0.87 8.77
C VAL A 292 -5.09 0.26 10.15
N VAL A 293 -5.73 0.99 11.06
CA VAL A 293 -6.08 0.48 12.41
C VAL A 293 -7.03 -0.73 12.32
N GLY A 294 -8.00 -0.70 11.40
CA GLY A 294 -8.92 -1.82 11.16
C GLY A 294 -8.20 -3.07 10.68
N LEU A 295 -7.29 -2.94 9.70
CA LEU A 295 -6.49 -4.06 9.19
C LEU A 295 -5.56 -4.65 10.27
N LEU A 296 -4.99 -3.79 11.13
CA LEU A 296 -4.18 -4.21 12.27
C LEU A 296 -5.00 -4.97 13.32
N LEU A 297 -6.24 -4.54 13.59
CA LEU A 297 -7.15 -5.24 14.49
C LEU A 297 -7.55 -6.61 13.94
N VAL A 298 -7.90 -6.68 12.65
CA VAL A 298 -8.25 -7.94 11.98
C VAL A 298 -7.09 -8.93 12.00
N THR A 299 -5.88 -8.49 11.66
CA THR A 299 -4.69 -9.37 11.69
C THR A 299 -4.33 -9.82 13.10
N SER A 300 -4.53 -8.97 14.10
CA SER A 300 -4.36 -9.32 15.52
C SER A 300 -5.40 -10.36 15.98
N VAL A 301 -6.66 -10.20 15.61
CA VAL A 301 -7.75 -11.15 15.92
C VAL A 301 -7.54 -12.49 15.22
N ILE A 302 -7.19 -12.50 13.93
CA ILE A 302 -6.86 -13.73 13.19
C ILE A 302 -5.66 -14.44 13.84
N SER A 303 -4.66 -13.69 14.28
CA SER A 303 -3.50 -14.28 14.97
C SER A 303 -3.89 -14.89 16.32
N LEU A 304 -4.81 -14.28 17.08
CA LEU A 304 -5.37 -14.85 18.31
C LEU A 304 -6.20 -16.11 18.05
N ILE A 305 -7.00 -16.14 16.97
CA ILE A 305 -7.74 -17.34 16.54
C ILE A 305 -6.77 -18.45 16.16
N GLY A 306 -5.71 -18.13 15.41
CA GLY A 306 -4.67 -19.07 15.03
C GLY A 306 -3.98 -19.74 16.22
N ILE A 307 -3.80 -19.03 17.34
CA ILE A 307 -3.29 -19.62 18.60
C ILE A 307 -4.28 -20.66 19.15
N GLY A 308 -5.59 -20.35 19.15
CA GLY A 308 -6.63 -21.29 19.59
C GLY A 308 -6.79 -22.53 18.69
N MET A 309 -6.22 -22.52 17.49
CA MET A 309 -6.28 -23.64 16.53
C MET A 309 -5.06 -24.57 16.59
N ILE A 310 -4.07 -24.27 17.42
CA ILE A 310 -2.85 -25.09 17.53
C ILE A 310 -3.20 -26.40 18.25
N ARG A 311 -3.16 -27.50 17.49
CA ARG A 311 -3.16 -28.86 18.05
C ARG A 311 -1.70 -29.29 18.26
N GLU A 312 -1.32 -29.47 19.53
CA GLU A 312 -0.01 -29.98 19.93
C GLU A 312 0.14 -31.43 19.45
N ARG A 313 1.27 -31.75 18.83
CA ARG A 313 1.44 -33.00 18.07
C ARG A 313 2.61 -33.88 18.55
N HIS A 314 3.11 -33.71 19.78
CA HIS A 314 4.18 -34.56 20.31
C HIS A 314 3.75 -35.35 21.56
N HIS A 315 4.22 -36.59 21.57
CA HIS A 315 3.85 -37.68 22.46
C HIS A 315 4.41 -37.45 23.88
N ALA A 316 3.66 -36.74 24.71
CA ALA A 316 3.64 -37.00 26.16
C ALA A 316 2.26 -37.59 26.47
N GLN A 317 2.19 -38.67 27.25
CA GLN A 317 0.94 -39.34 27.64
C GLN A 317 -0.11 -38.32 28.09
N ARG A 318 -1.15 -38.11 27.27
CA ARG A 318 -2.29 -37.25 27.59
C ARG A 318 -3.34 -38.07 28.33
N GLU A 319 -3.81 -37.57 29.47
CA GLU A 319 -5.21 -37.70 29.82
C GLU A 319 -6.03 -37.02 28.70
N GLU A 320 -7.08 -37.69 28.23
CA GLU A 320 -7.85 -37.36 27.04
C GLU A 320 -8.41 -35.91 27.04
N ASP A 321 -8.33 -35.24 25.89
CA ASP A 321 -9.32 -34.25 25.42
C ASP A 321 -9.39 -32.80 25.98
N GLU A 322 -8.26 -32.09 26.14
CA GLU A 322 -8.31 -30.61 26.21
C GLU A 322 -7.72 -29.92 24.96
N GLN A 323 -8.58 -29.20 24.24
CA GLN A 323 -8.20 -28.18 23.24
C GLN A 323 -7.63 -26.95 23.96
N ALA A 324 -6.57 -26.35 23.43
CA ALA A 324 -5.96 -25.15 24.00
C ALA A 324 -6.94 -23.96 23.96
N LYS A 325 -7.27 -23.41 25.13
CA LYS A 325 -8.13 -22.23 25.30
C LYS A 325 -7.29 -20.97 25.42
N ILE A 326 -7.84 -19.80 25.08
CA ILE A 326 -7.18 -18.50 25.30
C ILE A 326 -6.80 -18.30 26.78
N THR A 327 -7.61 -18.84 27.71
CA THR A 327 -7.31 -18.84 29.15
C THR A 327 -6.00 -19.56 29.49
N ASP A 328 -5.56 -20.50 28.66
CA ASP A 328 -4.32 -21.24 28.87
C ASP A 328 -3.08 -20.38 28.61
N ILE A 329 -3.19 -19.34 27.78
CA ILE A 329 -2.11 -18.34 27.59
C ILE A 329 -1.89 -17.57 28.90
N PHE A 330 -2.98 -17.08 29.51
CA PHE A 330 -2.91 -16.37 30.79
C PHE A 330 -2.41 -17.28 31.92
N LYS A 331 -2.81 -18.55 31.90
CA LYS A 331 -2.34 -19.56 32.84
C LYS A 331 -0.84 -19.85 32.65
N LEU A 332 -0.39 -19.99 31.41
CA LEU A 332 1.02 -20.17 31.04
C LEU A 332 1.87 -19.00 31.54
N LEU A 333 1.46 -17.75 31.27
CA LEU A 333 2.15 -16.55 31.77
C LEU A 333 2.16 -16.44 33.31
N LYS A 334 1.17 -17.03 33.99
CA LYS A 334 1.10 -17.04 35.46
C LYS A 334 2.03 -18.08 36.09
N GLU A 335 2.07 -19.29 35.53
CA GLU A 335 2.75 -20.46 36.09
C GLU A 335 4.22 -20.56 35.65
N ASN A 336 4.52 -20.12 34.42
CA ASN A 336 5.84 -20.10 33.85
C ASN A 336 6.43 -18.69 33.90
N ASP A 337 7.28 -18.46 34.89
CA ASP A 337 7.99 -17.20 35.08
C ASP A 337 9.07 -16.97 34.02
N ALA A 338 9.65 -18.02 33.43
CA ALA A 338 10.63 -17.90 32.35
C ALA A 338 10.00 -17.31 31.08
N ILE A 339 8.86 -17.86 30.62
CA ILE A 339 8.15 -17.30 29.47
C ILE A 339 7.58 -15.91 29.78
N ARG A 340 7.08 -15.67 31.00
CA ARG A 340 6.59 -14.34 31.38
C ARG A 340 7.71 -13.31 31.27
N ILE A 341 8.91 -13.62 31.77
CA ILE A 341 10.06 -12.71 31.70
C ILE A 341 10.50 -12.53 30.26
N ASN A 342 10.63 -13.61 29.47
CA ASN A 342 11.02 -13.54 28.06
C ASN A 342 10.03 -12.70 27.23
N VAL A 343 8.73 -12.95 27.36
CA VAL A 343 7.69 -12.18 26.67
C VAL A 343 7.69 -10.72 27.13
N THR A 344 7.83 -10.47 28.44
CA THR A 344 7.88 -9.09 28.96
C THR A 344 9.11 -8.36 28.46
N ALA A 345 10.28 -9.01 28.41
CA ALA A 345 11.49 -8.43 27.85
C ALA A 345 11.35 -8.20 26.34
N ALA A 346 10.76 -9.16 25.62
CA ALA A 346 10.48 -9.07 24.19
C ALA A 346 9.63 -7.85 23.87
N LEU A 347 8.62 -7.51 24.67
CA LEU A 347 7.78 -6.31 24.50
C LEU A 347 8.58 -5.00 24.42
N PHE A 348 9.82 -4.96 24.94
CA PHE A 348 10.72 -3.82 24.81
C PHE A 348 11.80 -4.09 23.76
N SER A 349 12.48 -5.24 23.82
CA SER A 349 13.61 -5.55 22.94
C SER A 349 13.21 -5.74 21.48
N GLY A 350 12.00 -6.24 21.20
CA GLY A 350 11.50 -6.46 19.84
C GLY A 350 11.28 -5.18 19.04
N PHE A 351 11.13 -4.03 19.72
CA PHE A 351 11.01 -2.73 19.05
C PHE A 351 12.35 -2.02 18.82
N ILE A 352 13.45 -2.50 19.44
CA ILE A 352 14.79 -1.92 19.24
C ILE A 352 15.14 -1.94 17.75
N TRP A 353 14.94 -3.08 17.10
CA TRP A 353 15.18 -3.23 15.66
C TRP A 353 14.35 -2.24 14.84
N THR A 354 13.04 -2.21 15.09
CA THR A 354 12.11 -1.32 14.39
C THR A 354 12.56 0.13 14.48
N PHE A 355 12.82 0.62 15.69
CA PHE A 355 13.15 2.03 15.91
C PHE A 355 14.55 2.40 15.45
N LEU A 356 15.52 1.49 15.56
CA LEU A 356 16.87 1.72 15.04
C LEU A 356 16.87 2.01 13.53
N PHE A 357 16.05 1.28 12.76
CA PHE A 357 15.99 1.46 11.31
C PHE A 357 14.93 2.43 10.84
N ALA A 358 13.95 2.73 11.71
CA ALA A 358 12.84 3.66 11.45
C ALA A 358 13.30 4.98 10.82
N THR A 359 14.33 5.59 11.40
CA THR A 359 14.81 6.92 11.01
C THR A 359 16.22 6.92 10.43
N MET A 360 16.83 5.75 10.24
CA MET A 360 18.24 5.62 9.85
C MET A 360 18.52 6.24 8.48
N LEU A 361 17.77 5.84 7.45
CA LEU A 361 17.96 6.35 6.08
C LEU A 361 17.60 7.84 5.98
N TYR A 362 16.61 8.29 6.76
CA TYR A 362 16.22 9.68 6.86
C TYR A 362 17.34 10.53 7.48
N TYR A 363 17.94 10.05 8.55
CA TYR A 363 19.08 10.73 9.17
C TYR A 363 20.33 10.68 8.29
N ILE A 364 20.58 9.61 7.55
CA ILE A 364 21.67 9.58 6.55
C ILE A 364 21.43 10.66 5.49
N LYS A 365 20.22 10.74 4.95
CA LYS A 365 19.83 11.75 3.96
C LYS A 365 20.05 13.17 4.50
N TRP A 366 19.41 13.49 5.62
CA TRP A 366 19.31 14.85 6.14
C TRP A 366 20.48 15.27 7.01
N GLY A 367 21.06 14.34 7.76
CA GLY A 367 22.12 14.64 8.74
C GLY A 367 23.53 14.49 8.19
N LEU A 368 23.73 13.65 7.17
CA LEU A 368 25.07 13.35 6.63
C LEU A 368 25.25 13.85 5.19
N CYS A 369 24.17 13.98 4.42
CA CYS A 369 24.22 14.30 2.99
C CYS A 369 23.57 15.63 2.62
N ALA A 370 22.76 16.23 3.49
CA ALA A 370 22.15 17.53 3.23
C ALA A 370 22.98 18.69 3.77
N ASP A 371 22.96 19.80 3.05
CA ASP A 371 23.34 21.11 3.61
C ASP A 371 22.15 21.66 4.40
N LEU A 372 22.32 21.81 5.72
CA LEU A 372 21.25 22.25 6.62
C LEU A 372 20.84 23.72 6.43
N ALA A 373 21.68 24.53 5.76
CA ALA A 373 21.35 25.92 5.48
C ALA A 373 20.46 26.05 4.23
N THR A 374 20.63 25.15 3.26
CA THR A 374 19.94 25.22 1.96
C THR A 374 18.89 24.12 1.77
N GLY A 375 18.93 23.06 2.58
CA GLY A 375 18.09 21.87 2.43
C GLY A 375 18.52 20.93 1.31
N VAL A 376 19.53 21.30 0.51
CA VAL A 376 19.95 20.55 -0.68
C VAL A 376 20.71 19.28 -0.27
N VAL A 377 20.33 18.15 -0.87
CA VAL A 377 20.96 16.84 -0.62
C VAL A 377 22.00 16.51 -1.69
N ASP A 378 23.21 16.14 -1.26
CA ASP A 378 24.20 15.51 -2.12
C ASP A 378 23.78 14.07 -2.43
N ASN A 379 23.12 13.89 -3.58
CA ASN A 379 22.59 12.60 -4.02
C ASN A 379 23.68 11.54 -4.26
N GLY A 380 24.91 11.93 -4.64
CA GLY A 380 26.03 11.00 -4.81
C GLY A 380 26.49 10.45 -3.46
N LYS A 381 26.66 11.34 -2.48
CA LYS A 381 26.99 10.98 -1.09
C LYS A 381 25.86 10.19 -0.43
N TYR A 382 24.60 10.53 -0.72
CA TYR A 382 23.44 9.79 -0.24
C TYR A 382 23.36 8.38 -0.81
N ALA A 383 23.57 8.19 -2.13
CA ALA A 383 23.63 6.87 -2.73
C ALA A 383 24.75 6.01 -2.11
N LEU A 384 25.93 6.59 -1.88
CA LEU A 384 27.05 5.88 -1.24
C LEU A 384 26.72 5.45 0.20
N TYR A 385 26.26 6.39 1.05
CA TYR A 385 25.99 6.07 2.45
C TYR A 385 24.75 5.20 2.66
N SER A 386 23.71 5.34 1.84
CA SER A 386 22.56 4.42 1.85
C SER A 386 22.98 3.01 1.40
N GLY A 387 23.86 2.88 0.41
CA GLY A 387 24.45 1.60 0.01
C GLY A 387 25.27 0.96 1.12
N ILE A 388 26.16 1.73 1.78
CA ILE A 388 26.95 1.24 2.93
C ILE A 388 26.02 0.82 4.08
N ALA A 389 25.03 1.65 4.44
CA ALA A 389 24.09 1.33 5.49
C ALA A 389 23.28 0.06 5.18
N SER A 390 22.90 -0.15 3.92
CA SER A 390 22.21 -1.37 3.47
C SER A 390 23.09 -2.61 3.62
N MET A 391 24.37 -2.52 3.26
CA MET A 391 25.34 -3.60 3.47
C MET A 391 25.59 -3.87 4.96
N LEU A 392 25.60 -2.83 5.80
CA LEU A 392 25.70 -2.94 7.26
C LEU A 392 24.44 -3.50 7.93
N MET A 393 23.30 -3.50 7.25
CA MET A 393 22.13 -4.26 7.69
C MET A 393 22.28 -5.73 7.31
N PHE A 394 22.70 -6.04 6.09
CA PHE A 394 22.72 -7.40 5.58
C PHE A 394 23.89 -8.25 6.11
N LEU A 395 25.13 -7.77 5.97
CA LEU A 395 26.32 -8.57 6.28
C LEU A 395 26.45 -8.91 7.78
N PRO A 396 26.19 -7.99 8.72
CA PRO A 396 26.28 -8.29 10.15
C PRO A 396 25.18 -9.22 10.66
N LEU A 397 24.00 -9.26 10.02
CA LEU A 397 22.96 -10.23 10.39
C LEU A 397 23.41 -11.66 10.08
N LEU A 398 23.90 -11.88 8.86
CA LEU A 398 24.44 -13.17 8.43
C LEU A 398 25.71 -13.53 9.20
N GLY A 399 26.68 -12.63 9.21
CA GLY A 399 27.97 -12.80 9.87
C GLY A 399 27.84 -12.99 11.39
N GLY A 400 26.98 -12.19 12.03
CA GLY A 400 26.66 -12.30 13.45
C GLY A 400 26.12 -13.68 13.81
N THR A 401 25.20 -14.23 13.01
CA THR A 401 24.69 -15.59 13.22
C THR A 401 25.82 -16.63 13.13
N MET A 402 26.73 -16.53 12.16
CA MET A 402 27.84 -17.48 12.01
C MET A 402 28.81 -17.48 13.20
N ILE A 403 29.10 -16.31 13.77
CA ILE A 403 30.04 -16.19 14.91
C ILE A 403 29.36 -16.42 16.27
N ALA A 404 28.03 -16.39 16.34
CA ALA A 404 27.29 -16.56 17.58
C ALA A 404 27.53 -17.91 18.25
N ALA A 405 27.60 -19.01 17.49
CA ALA A 405 27.81 -20.35 18.05
C ALA A 405 29.19 -20.51 18.75
N PRO A 406 30.32 -20.13 18.11
CA PRO A 406 31.63 -20.12 18.78
C PRO A 406 31.68 -19.25 20.05
N ILE A 407 31.03 -18.09 20.04
CA ILE A 407 30.99 -17.17 21.19
C ILE A 407 30.12 -17.75 22.31
N MET A 408 28.95 -18.29 21.97
CA MET A 408 28.05 -18.93 22.93
C MET A 408 28.73 -20.09 23.65
N LYS A 409 29.53 -20.89 22.94
CA LYS A 409 30.33 -21.97 23.53
C LYS A 409 31.32 -21.46 24.59
N LYS A 410 31.90 -20.27 24.39
CA LYS A 410 32.81 -19.64 25.38
C LYS A 410 32.07 -19.02 26.56
N ILE A 411 30.90 -18.42 26.32
CA ILE A 411 30.10 -17.79 27.38
C ILE A 411 29.44 -18.85 28.27
N GLY A 412 29.02 -19.98 27.69
CA GLY A 412 28.46 -21.14 28.38
C GLY A 412 27.05 -20.97 28.94
N ASP A 413 26.48 -19.76 28.87
CA ASP A 413 25.15 -19.43 29.37
C ASP A 413 24.40 -18.57 28.33
N PRO A 414 23.31 -19.08 27.72
CA PRO A 414 22.60 -18.38 26.67
C PRO A 414 21.98 -17.07 27.18
N MET A 415 21.48 -17.03 28.42
CA MET A 415 20.91 -15.81 29.00
C MET A 415 21.95 -14.77 29.38
N LYS A 416 23.15 -15.20 29.79
CA LYS A 416 24.28 -14.28 29.92
C LYS A 416 24.65 -13.69 28.55
N PHE A 417 24.59 -14.49 27.49
CA PHE A 417 24.86 -14.01 26.14
C PHE A 417 23.77 -13.03 25.66
N ILE A 418 22.47 -13.34 25.80
CA ILE A 418 21.37 -12.43 25.46
C ILE A 418 21.53 -11.08 26.17
N ARG A 419 21.85 -11.09 27.47
CA ARG A 419 22.06 -9.84 28.24
C ARG A 419 23.23 -9.01 27.70
N ILE A 420 24.34 -9.65 27.32
CA ILE A 420 25.47 -8.97 26.66
C ILE A 420 25.01 -8.39 25.32
N LEU A 421 24.23 -9.14 24.54
CA LEU A 421 23.72 -8.69 23.25
C LEU A 421 22.74 -7.52 23.38
N LEU A 422 21.86 -7.53 24.39
CA LEU A 422 20.97 -6.40 24.69
C LEU A 422 21.75 -5.13 25.02
N LEU A 423 22.83 -5.24 25.78
CA LEU A 423 23.72 -4.09 26.03
C LEU A 423 24.48 -3.68 24.77
N ALA A 424 24.95 -4.63 23.97
CA ALA A 424 25.61 -4.37 22.69
C ALA A 424 24.66 -3.76 21.64
N GLN A 425 23.35 -3.92 21.81
CA GLN A 425 22.34 -3.21 21.02
C GLN A 425 22.04 -1.82 21.60
N ALA A 426 21.84 -1.73 22.91
CA ALA A 426 21.42 -0.49 23.56
C ALA A 426 22.53 0.57 23.60
N ILE A 427 23.74 0.19 24.03
CA ILE A 427 24.83 1.14 24.30
C ILE A 427 25.21 1.93 23.05
N PRO A 428 25.40 1.31 21.85
CA PRO A 428 25.68 2.09 20.65
C PRO A 428 24.55 3.07 20.28
N CYS A 429 23.29 2.72 20.54
CA CYS A 429 22.16 3.63 20.33
C CYS A 429 22.22 4.84 21.27
N GLY A 430 22.61 4.63 22.54
CA GLY A 430 22.85 5.72 23.50
C GLY A 430 24.07 6.57 23.12
N VAL A 431 25.13 5.95 22.61
CA VAL A 431 26.31 6.65 22.08
C VAL A 431 25.94 7.49 20.86
N LEU A 432 25.14 6.99 19.93
CA LEU A 432 24.60 7.76 18.79
C LEU A 432 23.85 9.00 19.28
N PHE A 433 22.98 8.83 20.27
CA PHE A 433 22.27 9.95 20.88
C PHE A 433 23.22 11.01 21.45
N LEU A 434 24.20 10.60 22.25
CA LEU A 434 25.19 11.52 22.82
C LEU A 434 26.04 12.22 21.75
N LEU A 435 26.50 11.49 20.74
CA LEU A 435 27.32 12.05 19.65
C LEU A 435 26.55 13.09 18.82
N GLN A 436 25.22 12.95 18.70
CA GLN A 436 24.37 13.92 18.01
C GLN A 436 24.25 15.19 18.84
N ILE A 437 23.91 15.04 20.12
CA ILE A 437 23.74 16.18 21.03
C ILE A 437 25.05 16.96 21.19
N LEU A 438 26.20 16.28 21.13
CA LEU A 438 27.53 16.89 21.15
C LEU A 438 27.97 17.46 19.79
N GLY A 439 27.18 17.32 18.72
CA GLY A 439 27.50 17.81 17.38
C GLY A 439 28.69 17.12 16.70
N VAL A 440 29.04 15.91 17.15
CA VAL A 440 30.19 15.13 16.63
C VAL A 440 29.79 14.33 15.39
N LEU A 441 28.55 13.83 15.35
CA LEU A 441 28.06 12.94 14.30
C LEU A 441 28.17 13.54 12.88
N GLY A 442 27.87 14.83 12.72
CA GLY A 442 28.00 15.51 11.42
C GLY A 442 29.44 15.64 10.92
N LYS A 443 30.43 15.68 11.82
CA LYS A 443 31.86 15.78 11.48
C LYS A 443 32.49 14.41 11.23
N MET A 444 31.95 13.37 11.85
CA MET A 444 32.51 12.02 11.83
C MET A 444 31.42 10.99 11.49
N PRO A 445 30.96 10.95 10.22
CA PRO A 445 29.89 10.04 9.78
C PRO A 445 30.20 8.57 10.02
N TRP A 446 31.48 8.19 10.06
CA TRP A 446 31.88 6.80 10.32
C TRP A 446 31.52 6.33 11.74
N LEU A 447 31.40 7.22 12.72
CA LEU A 447 30.94 6.85 14.08
C LEU A 447 29.48 6.38 14.05
N PHE A 448 28.66 6.99 13.17
CA PHE A 448 27.31 6.53 12.91
C PHE A 448 27.30 5.07 12.46
N LEU A 449 28.10 4.80 11.44
CA LEU A 449 28.21 3.49 10.79
C LEU A 449 28.75 2.42 11.76
N ILE A 450 29.71 2.76 12.62
CA ILE A 450 30.22 1.83 13.64
C ILE A 450 29.12 1.49 14.65
N CYS A 451 28.39 2.48 15.15
CA CYS A 451 27.33 2.20 16.13
C CYS A 451 26.21 1.35 15.51
N ALA A 452 25.83 1.65 14.26
CA ALA A 452 24.89 0.82 13.50
C ALA A 452 25.42 -0.61 13.32
N ALA A 453 26.69 -0.78 12.92
CA ALA A 453 27.33 -2.07 12.71
C ALA A 453 27.39 -2.93 13.98
N VAL A 454 27.77 -2.33 15.12
CA VAL A 454 27.80 -3.05 16.41
C VAL A 454 26.39 -3.53 16.78
N THR A 455 25.39 -2.67 16.59
CA THR A 455 24.01 -2.99 16.90
C THR A 455 23.46 -4.09 15.99
N THR A 456 23.66 -4.01 14.67
CA THR A 456 23.21 -5.04 13.72
C THR A 456 23.90 -6.38 13.94
N THR A 457 25.20 -6.36 14.24
CA THR A 457 25.93 -7.58 14.60
C THR A 457 25.36 -8.22 15.86
N ALA A 458 25.04 -7.41 16.88
CA ALA A 458 24.45 -7.89 18.12
C ALA A 458 23.04 -8.47 17.93
N VAL A 459 22.24 -7.89 17.03
CA VAL A 459 20.93 -8.45 16.64
C VAL A 459 21.11 -9.79 15.92
N GLY A 460 22.00 -9.85 14.91
CA GLY A 460 22.29 -11.09 14.18
C GLY A 460 22.78 -12.21 15.10
N MET A 461 23.67 -11.88 16.04
CA MET A 461 24.16 -12.84 17.04
C MET A 461 23.06 -13.35 17.97
N GLY A 462 21.96 -12.61 18.15
CA GLY A 462 20.85 -12.94 19.04
C GLY A 462 20.04 -14.15 18.62
N TYR A 463 20.08 -14.54 17.34
CA TYR A 463 19.29 -15.64 16.80
C TYR A 463 19.55 -16.97 17.50
N ILE A 464 20.82 -17.37 17.63
CA ILE A 464 21.17 -18.66 18.26
C ILE A 464 20.84 -18.68 19.76
N PRO A 465 21.27 -17.72 20.61
CA PRO A 465 20.98 -17.78 22.03
C PRO A 465 19.48 -17.60 22.31
N GLY A 466 18.77 -16.79 21.51
CA GLY A 466 17.31 -16.69 21.56
C GLY A 466 16.62 -18.03 21.29
N SER A 467 17.03 -18.73 20.23
CA SER A 467 16.50 -20.07 19.91
C SER A 467 16.76 -21.08 21.04
N THR A 468 17.95 -21.03 21.66
CA THR A 468 18.25 -21.88 22.82
C THR A 468 17.36 -21.56 24.02
N VAL A 469 17.09 -20.28 24.28
CA VAL A 469 16.22 -19.83 25.39
C VAL A 469 14.77 -20.21 25.13
N ASP A 470 14.29 -20.11 23.90
CA ASP A 470 12.95 -20.56 23.54
C ASP A 470 12.76 -22.06 23.84
N ILE A 471 13.76 -22.89 23.51
CA ILE A 471 13.77 -24.32 23.87
C ILE A 471 13.82 -24.49 25.40
N GLU A 472 14.68 -23.73 26.08
CA GLU A 472 14.82 -23.79 27.53
C GLU A 472 13.51 -23.43 28.27
N ILE A 473 12.73 -22.50 27.74
CA ILE A 473 11.41 -22.12 28.26
C ILE A 473 10.40 -23.26 28.12
N MET A 474 10.43 -23.98 26.99
CA MET A 474 9.58 -25.15 26.77
C MET A 474 9.96 -26.30 27.71
N ASP A 475 11.25 -26.58 27.86
CA ASP A 475 11.74 -27.60 28.78
C ASP A 475 11.39 -27.25 30.25
N TYR A 476 11.49 -25.97 30.60
CA TYR A 476 11.19 -25.49 31.95
C TYR A 476 9.70 -25.62 32.29
N GLU A 477 8.84 -25.49 31.28
CA GLU A 477 7.41 -25.72 31.42
C GLU A 477 7.12 -27.17 31.80
N ILE A 478 7.73 -28.11 31.08
CA ILE A 478 7.60 -29.54 31.34
C ILE A 478 8.17 -29.87 32.73
N TYR A 479 9.36 -29.37 33.05
CA TYR A 479 10.02 -29.62 34.33
C TYR A 479 9.24 -29.11 35.54
N LYS A 480 8.74 -27.86 35.49
CA LYS A 480 8.12 -27.20 36.64
C LYS A 480 6.68 -27.65 36.86
N ASN A 481 5.93 -27.81 35.78
CA ASN A 481 4.48 -28.02 35.84
C ASN A 481 4.06 -29.43 35.42
N GLY A 482 4.99 -30.26 34.93
CA GLY A 482 4.71 -31.62 34.46
C GLY A 482 3.84 -31.67 33.21
N LYS A 483 3.65 -30.54 32.51
CA LYS A 483 2.76 -30.40 31.36
C LYS A 483 3.57 -29.98 30.15
N ASP A 484 3.42 -30.71 29.06
CA ASP A 484 3.95 -30.27 27.78
C ASP A 484 3.02 -29.22 27.17
N ARG A 485 3.40 -27.95 27.29
CA ARG A 485 2.75 -26.80 26.64
C ARG A 485 3.67 -26.14 25.60
N SER A 486 4.57 -26.91 25.00
CA SER A 486 5.61 -26.41 24.09
C SER A 486 5.01 -25.75 22.84
N GLY A 487 3.87 -26.26 22.35
CA GLY A 487 3.15 -25.65 21.24
C GLY A 487 2.61 -24.26 21.60
N LEU A 488 2.05 -24.11 22.80
CA LEU A 488 1.55 -22.83 23.30
C LEU A 488 2.67 -21.81 23.54
N CYS A 489 3.81 -22.24 24.09
CA CYS A 489 5.01 -21.40 24.24
C CYS A 489 5.48 -20.83 22.88
N ASN A 490 5.62 -21.71 21.88
CA ASN A 490 6.00 -21.32 20.52
C ASN A 490 4.97 -20.39 19.87
N ALA A 491 3.68 -20.66 20.05
CA ALA A 491 2.59 -19.86 19.53
C ALA A 491 2.66 -18.42 20.05
N LEU A 492 2.84 -18.27 21.36
CA LEU A 492 2.92 -16.99 22.04
C LEU A 492 4.12 -16.18 21.55
N ASN A 493 5.31 -16.80 21.47
CA ASN A 493 6.51 -16.12 20.95
C ASN A 493 6.32 -15.65 19.50
N ARG A 494 5.75 -16.48 18.62
CA ARG A 494 5.46 -16.08 17.23
C ARG A 494 4.42 -14.96 17.14
N PHE A 495 3.41 -14.98 18.01
CA PHE A 495 2.41 -13.93 18.09
C PHE A 495 3.04 -12.58 18.47
N ILE A 496 3.87 -12.56 19.51
CA ILE A 496 4.57 -11.34 19.95
C ILE A 496 5.42 -10.77 18.81
N ASN A 497 6.22 -11.61 18.13
CA ASN A 497 7.03 -11.17 17.00
C ASN A 497 6.17 -10.58 15.85
N LYS A 498 5.03 -11.21 15.52
CA LYS A 498 4.12 -10.69 14.49
C LYS A 498 3.49 -9.36 14.90
N ALA A 499 2.99 -9.27 16.14
CA ALA A 499 2.38 -8.07 16.67
C ALA A 499 3.37 -6.89 16.68
N GLN A 500 4.63 -7.15 17.03
CA GLN A 500 5.69 -6.15 17.04
C GLN A 500 6.01 -5.62 15.65
N ASN A 501 6.12 -6.49 14.65
CA ASN A 501 6.35 -6.07 13.27
C ASN A 501 5.19 -5.22 12.73
N ALA A 502 3.94 -5.59 13.04
CA ALA A 502 2.75 -4.87 12.59
C ALA A 502 2.60 -3.49 13.27
N VAL A 503 2.77 -3.44 14.59
CA VAL A 503 2.66 -2.21 15.38
C VAL A 503 3.85 -1.28 15.12
N GLY A 504 5.05 -1.85 14.97
CA GLY A 504 6.30 -1.11 14.82
C GLY A 504 6.29 -0.15 13.64
N ALA A 505 5.91 -0.61 12.45
CA ALA A 505 5.86 0.23 11.25
C ALA A 505 4.87 1.40 11.40
N SER A 506 3.72 1.14 12.02
CA SER A 506 2.67 2.15 12.22
C SER A 506 3.09 3.22 13.23
N VAL A 507 3.69 2.80 14.35
CA VAL A 507 4.19 3.71 15.39
C VAL A 507 5.27 4.64 14.82
N VAL A 508 6.18 4.12 14.00
CA VAL A 508 7.19 4.94 13.31
C VAL A 508 6.55 6.01 12.42
N GLY A 509 5.54 5.66 11.63
CA GLY A 509 4.80 6.61 10.79
C GLY A 509 4.17 7.75 11.60
N PHE A 510 3.48 7.42 12.71
CA PHE A 510 2.91 8.43 13.60
C PHE A 510 3.96 9.30 14.28
N MET A 511 5.10 8.72 14.68
CA MET A 511 6.19 9.47 15.29
C MET A 511 6.83 10.44 14.28
N LEU A 512 7.07 10.01 13.04
CA LEU A 512 7.56 10.87 11.97
C LEU A 512 6.62 12.05 11.71
N ALA A 513 5.32 11.79 11.61
CA ALA A 513 4.32 12.85 11.46
C ALA A 513 4.32 13.79 12.67
N GLY A 514 4.37 13.24 13.89
CA GLY A 514 4.34 14.01 15.14
C GLY A 514 5.55 14.93 15.36
N ILE A 515 6.73 14.57 14.85
CA ILE A 515 7.93 15.42 14.91
C ILE A 515 7.98 16.45 13.78
N GLY A 516 6.94 16.51 12.94
CA GLY A 516 6.86 17.43 11.81
C GLY A 516 7.80 17.06 10.67
N TYR A 517 8.12 15.76 10.50
CA TYR A 517 8.82 15.30 9.32
C TYR A 517 7.86 15.38 8.12
N VAL A 518 8.00 16.47 7.36
CA VAL A 518 7.25 16.71 6.14
C VAL A 518 8.28 16.80 5.03
N VAL A 519 8.23 15.84 4.13
CA VAL A 519 8.93 15.92 2.86
C VAL A 519 7.94 16.21 1.76
N ASP A 520 8.38 17.02 0.83
CA ASP A 520 7.72 17.17 -0.43
C ASP A 520 7.66 15.79 -1.10
N SER A 521 6.45 15.30 -1.34
CA SER A 521 6.25 13.97 -1.88
C SER A 521 6.78 13.85 -3.32
N GLU A 522 7.04 14.98 -4.00
CA GLU A 522 7.46 15.08 -5.40
C GLU A 522 8.97 14.93 -5.54
N THR A 523 9.69 15.78 -4.83
CA THR A 523 11.15 15.92 -4.88
C THR A 523 11.86 15.06 -3.84
N GLY A 524 11.12 14.65 -2.80
CA GLY A 524 11.67 14.09 -1.58
C GLY A 524 12.43 15.13 -0.75
N ASP A 525 12.36 16.42 -1.11
CA ASP A 525 13.01 17.51 -0.39
C ASP A 525 12.28 17.81 0.92
N PHE A 526 12.97 18.46 1.87
CA PHE A 526 12.37 18.78 3.15
C PHE A 526 11.40 19.95 2.96
N ALA A 527 10.10 19.68 3.02
CA ALA A 527 9.03 20.67 2.88
C ALA A 527 8.71 21.38 4.21
N GLY A 528 9.37 21.00 5.30
CA GLY A 528 9.30 21.72 6.57
C GLY A 528 10.15 22.99 6.57
N ASP A 529 9.95 23.83 7.58
CA ASP A 529 10.81 24.99 7.85
C ASP A 529 12.27 24.55 8.06
N LEU A 530 13.18 24.98 7.17
CA LEU A 530 14.61 24.62 7.20
C LEU A 530 15.25 24.90 8.57
N SER A 531 14.79 25.93 9.29
CA SER A 531 15.28 26.24 10.64
C SER A 531 14.98 25.13 11.66
N ARG A 532 14.02 24.24 11.36
CA ARG A 532 13.65 23.07 12.17
C ARG A 532 14.43 21.82 11.80
N MET A 533 15.23 21.79 10.74
CA MET A 533 16.03 20.61 10.37
C MET A 533 16.93 20.14 11.52
N PRO A 534 17.65 21.01 12.26
CA PRO A 534 18.44 20.55 13.42
C PRO A 534 17.58 19.89 14.50
N VAL A 535 16.37 20.40 14.74
CA VAL A 535 15.42 19.84 15.72
C VAL A 535 14.89 18.48 15.23
N MET A 536 14.55 18.38 13.95
CA MET A 536 14.15 17.12 13.32
C MET A 536 15.25 16.07 13.39
N LEU A 537 16.50 16.42 13.10
CA LEU A 537 17.64 15.51 13.19
C LEU A 537 17.84 14.99 14.61
N ASN A 538 17.65 15.85 15.61
CA ASN A 538 17.65 15.42 17.01
C ASN A 538 16.52 14.42 17.28
N TRP A 539 15.32 14.64 16.73
CA TRP A 539 14.20 13.72 16.86
C TRP A 539 14.42 12.37 16.15
N PHE A 540 15.01 12.37 14.95
CA PHE A 540 15.43 11.11 14.32
C PHE A 540 16.40 10.34 15.21
N ILE A 541 17.36 11.03 15.82
CA ILE A 541 18.29 10.40 16.76
C ILE A 541 17.61 9.98 18.07
N VAL A 542 16.58 10.69 18.54
CA VAL A 542 15.75 10.21 19.65
C VAL A 542 15.07 8.89 19.27
N ILE A 543 14.50 8.80 18.06
CA ILE A 543 13.81 7.61 17.57
C ILE A 543 14.77 6.43 17.41
N MET A 544 15.87 6.58 16.69
CA MET A 544 16.80 5.46 16.44
C MET A 544 17.93 5.27 17.47
N GLY A 545 18.08 6.21 18.40
CA GLY A 545 19.14 6.20 19.41
C GLY A 545 18.58 6.08 20.83
N LEU A 546 17.93 7.13 21.31
CA LEU A 546 17.51 7.20 22.71
C LEU A 546 16.44 6.15 23.07
N ILE A 547 15.42 5.98 22.23
CA ILE A 547 14.34 5.02 22.47
C ILE A 547 14.88 3.59 22.50
N PRO A 548 15.59 3.10 21.47
CA PRO A 548 16.27 1.80 21.49
C PRO A 548 17.19 1.59 22.69
N PHE A 549 17.93 2.63 23.11
CA PHE A 549 18.76 2.56 24.32
C PHE A 549 17.89 2.29 25.56
N VAL A 550 16.86 3.10 25.80
CA VAL A 550 15.97 2.94 26.97
C VAL A 550 15.28 1.58 26.94
N LEU A 551 14.72 1.18 25.79
CA LEU A 551 14.06 -0.11 25.62
C LEU A 551 15.02 -1.28 25.89
N GLY A 552 16.26 -1.20 25.39
CA GLY A 552 17.28 -2.21 25.62
C GLY A 552 17.75 -2.30 27.07
N ILE A 553 17.86 -1.16 27.78
CA ILE A 553 18.16 -1.16 29.22
C ILE A 553 16.99 -1.76 30.02
N ILE A 554 15.74 -1.41 29.68
CA ILE A 554 14.56 -2.01 30.33
C ILE A 554 14.53 -3.52 30.11
N ALA A 555 14.70 -3.98 28.86
CA ALA A 555 14.76 -5.40 28.53
C ALA A 555 15.89 -6.10 29.30
N TYR A 556 17.09 -5.51 29.34
CA TYR A 556 18.21 -6.04 30.12
C TYR A 556 17.87 -6.18 31.61
N LEU A 557 17.22 -5.19 32.22
CA LEU A 557 16.81 -5.22 33.62
C LEU A 557 15.72 -6.26 33.89
N ILE A 558 14.82 -6.50 32.94
CA ILE A 558 13.83 -7.57 33.01
C ILE A 558 14.53 -8.93 32.95
N GLU A 559 15.42 -9.14 31.98
CA GLU A 559 16.15 -10.40 31.79
C GLU A 559 17.10 -10.76 32.94
N ARG A 560 17.49 -9.79 33.77
CA ARG A 560 18.23 -10.08 35.01
C ARG A 560 17.44 -10.92 36.01
N ARG A 561 16.11 -10.95 35.89
CA ARG A 561 15.23 -11.74 36.75
C ARG A 561 14.95 -13.13 36.20
N TYR A 562 15.53 -13.50 35.05
CA TYR A 562 15.29 -14.78 34.40
C TYR A 562 15.58 -15.97 35.35
N PRO A 563 14.64 -16.91 35.54
CA PRO A 563 14.67 -17.83 36.68
C PRO A 563 15.56 -19.06 36.45
N ILE A 564 15.91 -19.38 35.20
CA ILE A 564 16.64 -20.60 34.87
C ILE A 564 18.15 -20.37 35.00
N THR A 565 18.72 -20.83 36.11
CA THR A 565 20.17 -20.78 36.37
C THR A 565 20.86 -22.04 35.85
N ASN A 566 22.20 -22.06 35.81
CA ASN A 566 22.96 -23.27 35.45
C ASN A 566 22.61 -24.49 36.33
N GLU A 567 22.31 -24.27 37.61
CA GLU A 567 21.88 -25.34 38.51
C GLU A 567 20.49 -25.87 38.12
N VAL A 568 19.55 -24.97 37.79
CA VAL A 568 18.21 -25.34 37.31
C VAL A 568 18.31 -26.07 35.97
N ARG A 569 19.16 -25.63 35.03
CA ARG A 569 19.42 -26.35 33.76
C ARG A 569 19.91 -27.77 33.98
N SER A 570 20.82 -27.98 34.94
CA SER A 570 21.32 -29.32 35.25
C SER A 570 20.18 -30.22 35.76
N LYS A 571 19.37 -29.71 36.70
CA LYS A 571 18.21 -30.43 37.26
C LYS A 571 17.15 -30.73 36.20
N MET A 572 16.85 -29.76 35.32
CA MET A 572 15.94 -29.95 34.19
C MET A 572 16.41 -31.08 33.28
N ARG A 573 17.68 -31.04 32.84
CA ARG A 573 18.25 -32.08 31.97
C ARG A 573 18.19 -33.47 32.61
N GLU A 574 18.56 -33.59 33.87
CA GLU A 574 18.48 -34.86 34.60
C GLU A 574 17.03 -35.36 34.73
N SER A 575 16.07 -34.47 34.96
CA SER A 575 14.66 -34.85 35.10
C SER A 575 14.02 -35.29 33.78
N LEU A 576 14.32 -34.59 32.69
CA LEU A 576 13.77 -34.85 31.36
C LEU A 576 14.39 -36.14 30.78
N HIS A 577 15.69 -36.36 30.95
CA HIS A 577 16.35 -37.59 30.50
C HIS A 577 15.86 -38.84 31.27
N LYS A 578 15.52 -38.70 32.56
CA LYS A 578 14.89 -39.78 33.35
C LYS A 578 13.43 -40.04 32.95
N ALA A 579 12.76 -39.06 32.35
CA ALA A 579 11.40 -39.21 31.84
C ALA A 579 11.38 -39.86 30.45
N GLU A 580 12.44 -39.70 29.64
CA GLU A 580 12.60 -40.39 28.35
C GLU A 580 13.03 -41.86 28.48
N GLU A 581 13.69 -42.25 29.58
CA GLU A 581 14.09 -43.63 29.88
C GLU A 581 12.97 -44.49 30.51
N LYS A 582 11.82 -43.88 30.86
CA LYS A 582 10.63 -44.54 31.41
C LYS A 582 9.52 -44.60 30.36
#